data_AF-A0ABD0MPY9-F1
#
_entry.id   AF-A0ABD0MPY9-F1
#
_cell.length_a   1.000
_cell.length_b   1.000
_cell.length_c   1.000
_cell.angle_alpha   90.00
_cell.angle_beta   90.00
_cell.angle_gamma   90.00
#
_symmetry.space_group_name_H-M   'P 1'
#
loop_
_entity.id
_entity.type
_entity.pdbx_description
1 polymer ?
#
loop_
_entity_poly.entity_id
_entity_poly.type
_entity_poly.pdbx_seq_one_letter_code
_entity_poly.pdbx_strand_id
1 'polypeptide(L)'
;MFFFLTEGHIIGFLAPNVFSGARLLDRLFEHFYAHSLHCYFGTQKYLCCTSFCVRSVKAIQHGQPILICQASFHMQQPSPLEHQFTMPSVPPPDALLTIEELIQHYLSDPNLADNTRQGLNKILADEVPIEIKPVNPPDFYRRVAMEPKKLFWVRARGHI
;
A
#
# COMPACT_ATOMS: atom_id res chain seq x y z
N MET A 1 2.57 -1.32 -5.34
CA MET A 1 1.18 -0.84 -5.39
C MET A 1 0.62 -1.01 -3.99
N PHE A 2 0.52 0.08 -3.23
CA PHE A 2 0.04 0.08 -1.85
C PHE A 2 -1.38 0.65 -1.84
N PHE A 3 -2.32 -0.07 -1.22
CA PHE A 3 -3.66 0.42 -0.94
C PHE A 3 -3.66 0.87 0.52
N PHE A 4 -3.96 2.14 0.78
CA PHE A 4 -4.21 2.64 2.12
C PHE A 4 -5.71 2.50 2.40
N LEU A 5 -6.04 1.89 3.53
CA LEU A 5 -7.39 1.89 4.11
C LEU A 5 -7.33 2.78 5.34
N THR A 6 -7.84 3.99 5.25
CA THR A 6 -8.20 4.80 6.42
C THR A 6 -9.70 5.11 6.34
N GLU A 7 -10.38 4.90 7.46
CA GLU A 7 -11.76 5.36 7.72
C GLU A 7 -12.80 5.05 6.64
N GLY A 8 -13.01 3.77 6.36
CA GLY A 8 -14.16 3.30 5.57
C GLY A 8 -14.18 3.75 4.09
N HIS A 9 -13.14 4.45 3.62
CA HIS A 9 -13.01 4.88 2.23
C HIS A 9 -11.90 4.10 1.53
N ILE A 10 -12.23 3.42 0.44
CA ILE A 10 -11.23 2.91 -0.49
C ILE A 10 -10.73 4.11 -1.29
N ILE A 11 -9.63 4.72 -0.86
CA ILE A 11 -8.92 5.71 -1.70
C ILE A 11 -8.10 4.92 -2.73
N GLY A 12 -8.75 4.55 -3.82
CA GLY A 12 -8.08 4.04 -5.01
C GLY A 12 -7.52 5.21 -5.81
N PHE A 13 -6.20 5.37 -5.86
CA PHE A 13 -5.53 6.16 -6.90
C PHE A 13 -5.61 5.42 -8.24
N LEU A 14 -6.79 5.37 -8.84
CA LEU A 14 -7.02 4.90 -10.21
C LEU A 14 -7.89 5.94 -10.92
N ALA A 15 -7.50 6.28 -12.15
CA ALA A 15 -8.16 7.28 -13.00
C ALA A 15 -9.70 7.14 -12.97
N PRO A 16 -10.45 8.25 -13.12
CA PRO A 16 -11.92 8.30 -12.93
C PRO A 16 -12.74 7.35 -13.83
N ASN A 17 -12.13 6.68 -14.80
CA ASN A 17 -12.79 5.82 -15.78
C ASN A 17 -12.65 4.30 -15.51
N VAL A 18 -12.20 3.88 -14.32
CA VAL A 18 -11.81 2.47 -14.04
C VAL A 18 -12.89 1.63 -13.33
N PHE A 19 -13.94 2.26 -12.83
CA PHE A 19 -15.04 1.58 -12.13
C PHE A 19 -16.32 1.60 -12.98
N SER A 20 -16.69 0.46 -13.55
CA SER A 20 -18.04 0.22 -14.05
C SER A 20 -18.71 -0.80 -13.14
N GLY A 21 -19.73 -0.35 -12.40
CA GLY A 21 -20.65 -1.24 -11.69
C GLY A 21 -20.28 -1.59 -10.25
N ALA A 22 -20.38 -0.61 -9.35
CA ALA A 22 -20.70 -0.86 -7.95
C ALA A 22 -21.74 0.18 -7.51
N ARG A 23 -23.04 -0.12 -7.69
CA ARG A 23 -24.10 0.65 -7.02
C ARG A 23 -24.09 0.23 -5.56
N LEU A 24 -23.59 1.12 -4.70
CA LEU A 24 -23.75 1.02 -3.26
C LEU A 24 -25.25 1.10 -2.92
N LEU A 25 -25.79 0.04 -2.31
CA LEU A 25 -26.95 0.18 -1.44
C LEU A 25 -26.38 0.65 -0.09
N ASP A 26 -26.28 1.98 0.08
CA ASP A 26 -25.60 2.69 1.18
C ASP A 26 -26.15 2.46 2.60
N ARG A 27 -27.09 1.53 2.82
CA ARG A 27 -27.89 1.51 4.07
C ARG A 27 -27.64 0.37 5.06
N LEU A 28 -26.65 -0.51 4.86
CA LEU A 28 -26.50 -1.72 5.70
C LEU A 28 -25.15 -1.89 6.41
N PHE A 29 -24.23 -0.92 6.37
CA PHE A 29 -22.81 -1.15 6.70
C PHE A 29 -22.18 -0.29 7.81
N GLU A 30 -22.96 0.30 8.73
CA GLU A 30 -22.38 1.11 9.82
C GLU A 30 -21.56 0.32 10.86
N HIS A 31 -21.58 -1.03 10.82
CA HIS A 31 -20.94 -1.87 11.84
C HIS A 31 -20.06 -3.01 11.31
N PHE A 32 -19.68 -2.99 10.03
CA PHE A 32 -18.85 -4.02 9.43
C PHE A 32 -17.48 -3.46 9.05
N TYR A 33 -16.41 -4.11 9.51
CA TYR A 33 -15.03 -3.74 9.22
C TYR A 33 -14.40 -4.78 8.29
N ALA A 34 -13.59 -4.30 7.35
CA ALA A 34 -12.81 -5.19 6.49
C ALA A 34 -11.74 -5.90 7.32
N HIS A 35 -11.64 -7.22 7.21
CA HIS A 35 -10.66 -8.02 7.95
C HIS A 35 -9.74 -8.85 7.03
N SER A 36 -10.16 -9.12 5.80
CA SER A 36 -9.29 -9.75 4.79
C SER A 36 -9.65 -9.32 3.38
N LEU A 37 -8.64 -9.31 2.52
CA LEU A 37 -8.75 -8.97 1.12
C LEU A 37 -7.78 -9.81 0.31
N HIS A 38 -8.30 -10.46 -0.73
CA HIS A 38 -7.50 -11.20 -1.70
C HIS A 38 -7.68 -10.55 -3.07
N CYS A 39 -6.57 -10.35 -3.80
CA CYS A 39 -6.64 -9.79 -5.14
C CYS A 39 -5.70 -10.52 -6.10
N TYR A 40 -6.13 -10.56 -7.36
CA TYR A 40 -5.37 -11.10 -8.46
C TYR A 40 -5.29 -10.03 -9.56
N PHE A 41 -4.07 -9.80 -10.05
CA PHE A 41 -3.82 -8.95 -11.20
C PHE A 41 -3.92 -9.81 -12.47
N GLY A 42 -4.67 -9.33 -13.46
CA GLY A 42 -4.89 -10.03 -14.73
C GLY A 42 -6.19 -10.86 -14.80
N THR A 43 -6.32 -11.64 -15.87
CA THR A 43 -7.57 -12.30 -16.27
C THR A 43 -7.65 -13.73 -15.73
N GLN A 44 -8.17 -13.93 -14.52
CA GLN A 44 -8.59 -15.27 -14.08
C GLN A 44 -10.00 -15.25 -13.50
N LYS A 45 -10.77 -16.31 -13.78
CA LYS A 45 -12.13 -16.52 -13.25
C LYS A 45 -12.02 -17.36 -11.98
N TYR A 46 -12.65 -16.93 -10.88
CA TYR A 46 -12.76 -17.75 -9.66
C TYR A 46 -14.14 -17.69 -8.99
N LEU A 47 -14.43 -18.77 -8.25
CA LEU A 47 -15.69 -19.12 -7.57
C LEU A 47 -15.92 -18.31 -6.27
N CYS A 48 -17.19 -18.21 -5.88
CA CYS A 48 -17.66 -17.51 -4.68
C CYS A 48 -17.71 -18.46 -3.45
N CYS A 49 -17.23 -18.00 -2.29
CA CYS A 49 -17.36 -18.70 -1.00
C CYS A 49 -18.62 -18.22 -0.24
N THR A 50 -19.30 -19.13 0.46
CA THR A 50 -20.69 -18.97 0.96
C THR A 50 -20.85 -18.68 2.46
N SER A 51 -19.79 -18.34 3.20
CA SER A 51 -19.87 -18.25 4.68
C SER A 51 -19.75 -16.84 5.29
N PHE A 52 -19.33 -15.83 4.52
CA PHE A 52 -19.16 -14.45 5.01
C PHE A 52 -19.81 -13.45 4.05
N CYS A 53 -20.05 -12.21 4.49
CA CYS A 53 -20.38 -11.12 3.57
C CYS A 53 -19.15 -10.83 2.70
N VAL A 54 -19.03 -11.57 1.61
CA VAL A 54 -17.99 -11.39 0.60
C VAL A 54 -18.47 -10.38 -0.43
N ARG A 55 -17.63 -9.40 -0.75
CA ARG A 55 -17.80 -8.49 -1.89
C ARG A 55 -16.75 -8.81 -2.94
N SER A 56 -17.19 -8.97 -4.18
CA SER A 56 -16.31 -9.13 -5.33
C SER A 56 -16.27 -7.84 -6.12
N VAL A 57 -15.07 -7.33 -6.36
CA VAL A 57 -14.80 -6.09 -7.11
C VAL A 57 -13.98 -6.46 -8.34
N LYS A 58 -14.41 -5.98 -9.52
CA LYS A 58 -13.69 -6.14 -10.78
C LYS A 58 -13.32 -4.76 -11.31
N ALA A 59 -12.03 -4.45 -11.34
CA ALA A 59 -11.54 -3.25 -12.00
C ALA A 59 -11.38 -3.54 -13.50
N ILE A 60 -11.95 -2.67 -14.34
CA ILE A 60 -12.00 -2.85 -15.80
C ILE A 60 -11.34 -1.65 -16.45
N GLN A 61 -10.39 -1.90 -17.35
CA GLN A 61 -9.82 -0.89 -18.25
C GLN A 61 -9.93 -1.41 -19.68
N HIS A 62 -10.34 -0.56 -20.62
CA HIS A 62 -10.50 -0.91 -22.04
C HIS A 62 -11.33 -2.20 -22.28
N GLY A 63 -12.37 -2.43 -21.47
CA GLY A 63 -13.23 -3.61 -21.54
C GLY A 63 -12.62 -4.91 -20.99
N GLN A 64 -11.37 -4.86 -20.50
CA GLN A 64 -10.67 -6.02 -19.94
C GLN A 64 -10.55 -5.91 -18.40
N PRO A 65 -10.75 -7.02 -17.65
CA PRO A 65 -10.42 -7.04 -16.23
C PRO A 65 -8.91 -6.88 -16.04
N ILE A 66 -8.53 -5.91 -15.21
CA ILE A 66 -7.13 -5.71 -14.80
C ILE A 66 -6.86 -6.19 -13.37
N LEU A 67 -7.91 -6.19 -12.54
CA LEU A 67 -7.84 -6.62 -11.15
C LEU A 67 -9.18 -7.21 -10.71
N ILE A 68 -9.10 -8.31 -9.99
CA ILE A 68 -10.23 -8.94 -9.32
C ILE A 68 -9.88 -9.01 -7.86
N CYS A 69 -10.80 -8.57 -7.01
CA CYS A 69 -10.62 -8.50 -5.58
C CYS A 69 -11.84 -9.08 -4.86
N GLN A 70 -11.58 -9.90 -3.84
CA GLN A 70 -12.58 -10.38 -2.90
C GLN A 70 -12.23 -9.82 -1.51
N ALA A 71 -13.16 -9.10 -0.92
CA ALA A 71 -13.03 -8.54 0.42
C ALA A 71 -14.10 -9.13 1.35
N SER A 72 -13.69 -9.50 2.55
CA SER A 72 -14.55 -10.03 3.60
C SER A 72 -14.68 -9.02 4.73
N PHE A 73 -15.92 -8.88 5.20
CA PHE A 73 -16.29 -7.92 6.24
C PHE A 73 -16.88 -8.65 7.44
N HIS A 74 -16.53 -8.20 8.63
CA HIS A 74 -16.97 -8.78 9.89
C HIS A 74 -17.37 -7.67 10.86
N MET A 75 -18.42 -7.93 11.65
CA MET A 75 -18.79 -7.03 12.74
C MET A 75 -17.75 -7.13 13.86
N GLN A 76 -17.48 -6.02 14.53
CA GLN A 76 -16.67 -6.06 15.73
C GLN A 76 -17.39 -6.89 16.80
N GLN A 77 -16.76 -7.99 17.21
CA GLN A 77 -17.28 -8.87 18.24
C GLN A 77 -16.18 -9.12 19.28
N PRO A 78 -16.51 -9.21 20.58
CA PRO A 78 -15.53 -9.58 21.59
C PRO A 78 -14.91 -10.95 21.27
N SER A 79 -13.59 -11.00 21.16
CA SER A 79 -12.86 -12.26 21.04
C SER A 79 -12.58 -12.82 22.43
N PRO A 80 -12.78 -14.12 22.68
CA PRO A 80 -12.36 -14.75 23.92
C PRO A 80 -10.82 -14.94 24.00
N LEU A 81 -10.09 -14.72 22.91
CA LEU A 81 -8.64 -14.90 22.82
C LEU A 81 -7.98 -13.72 22.10
N GLU A 82 -6.99 -13.12 22.74
CA GLU A 82 -6.14 -12.07 22.16
C GLU A 82 -4.67 -12.51 22.28
N HIS A 83 -4.00 -12.61 21.14
CA HIS A 83 -2.56 -12.83 21.09
C HIS A 83 -1.99 -12.12 19.86
N GLN A 84 -0.77 -11.62 19.99
CA GLN A 84 -0.01 -11.03 18.89
C GLN A 84 1.46 -11.39 19.06
N PHE A 85 2.19 -11.48 17.96
CA PHE A 85 3.64 -11.61 18.02
C PHE A 85 4.27 -10.32 18.55
N THR A 86 5.40 -10.45 19.25
CA THR A 86 6.16 -9.29 19.73
C THR A 86 6.72 -8.51 18.54
N MET A 87 6.65 -7.19 18.62
CA MET A 87 7.26 -6.30 17.64
C MET A 87 8.78 -6.56 17.59
N PRO A 88 9.39 -6.70 16.39
CA PRO A 88 10.83 -6.89 16.29
C PRO A 88 11.59 -5.65 16.77
N SER A 89 12.78 -5.85 17.35
CA SER A 89 13.67 -4.75 17.72
C SER A 89 14.20 -4.05 16.46
N VAL A 90 13.88 -2.76 16.32
CA VAL A 90 14.28 -1.89 15.21
C VAL A 90 14.62 -0.48 15.74
N PRO A 91 15.48 0.29 15.05
CA PRO A 91 15.72 1.69 15.40
C PRO A 91 14.42 2.51 15.39
N PRO A 92 14.30 3.51 16.29
CA PRO A 92 13.16 4.43 16.30
C PRO A 92 13.13 5.29 15.02
N PRO A 93 11.95 5.77 14.61
CA PRO A 93 11.80 6.55 13.38
C PRO A 93 12.61 7.85 13.37
N ASP A 94 12.87 8.46 14.53
CA ASP A 94 13.64 9.72 14.64
C ASP A 94 15.14 9.53 14.36
N ALA A 95 15.64 8.29 14.45
CA ALA A 95 17.02 7.95 14.13
C ALA A 95 17.24 7.58 12.64
N LEU A 96 16.18 7.64 11.83
CA LEU A 96 16.19 7.21 10.43
C LEU A 96 15.86 8.36 9.49
N LEU A 97 16.51 8.34 8.33
CA LEU A 97 16.27 9.28 7.25
C LEU A 97 15.00 8.92 6.47
N THR A 98 14.31 9.95 5.99
CA THR A 98 13.22 9.78 5.01
C THR A 98 13.77 9.40 3.64
N ILE A 99 12.90 8.89 2.76
CA ILE A 99 13.27 8.66 1.35
C ILE A 99 13.78 9.97 0.71
N GLU A 100 13.17 11.13 0.99
CA GLU A 100 13.62 12.40 0.42
C GLU A 100 15.02 12.78 0.91
N GLU A 101 15.30 12.64 2.21
CA GLU A 101 16.61 12.92 2.79
C GLU A 101 17.69 11.97 2.24
N LEU A 102 17.36 10.69 2.07
CA LEU A 102 18.25 9.72 1.44
C LEU A 102 18.57 10.11 -0.01
N ILE A 103 17.54 10.48 -0.78
CA ILE A 103 17.73 10.91 -2.17
C ILE A 103 18.63 12.14 -2.24
N GLN A 104 18.40 13.14 -1.38
CA GLN A 104 19.26 14.33 -1.28
C GLN A 104 20.70 13.98 -0.93
N HIS A 105 20.90 13.05 0.00
CA HIS A 105 22.23 12.53 0.33
C HIS A 105 22.92 11.91 -0.90
N TYR A 106 22.22 11.12 -1.73
CA TYR A 106 22.79 10.57 -2.96
C TYR A 106 23.08 11.64 -4.03
N LEU A 107 22.21 12.64 -4.18
CA LEU A 107 22.42 13.76 -5.12
C LEU A 107 23.66 14.59 -4.80
N SER A 108 24.12 14.56 -3.54
CA SER A 108 25.34 15.25 -3.09
C SER A 108 26.63 14.62 -3.60
N ASP A 109 26.60 13.37 -4.11
CA ASP A 109 27.77 12.72 -4.70
C ASP A 109 28.10 13.33 -6.08
N PRO A 110 29.29 13.93 -6.26
CA PRO A 110 29.69 14.52 -7.54
C PRO A 110 29.89 13.47 -8.64
N ASN A 111 30.18 12.21 -8.28
CA ASN A 111 30.43 11.13 -9.24
C ASN A 111 29.14 10.43 -9.71
N LEU A 112 27.98 10.93 -9.28
CA LEU A 112 26.69 10.38 -9.64
C LEU A 112 26.42 10.55 -11.14
N ALA A 113 26.11 9.45 -11.84
CA ALA A 113 25.77 9.48 -13.26
C ALA A 113 24.56 10.38 -13.56
N ASP A 114 24.58 11.08 -14.69
CA ASP A 114 23.54 12.09 -15.02
C ASP A 114 22.13 11.48 -15.18
N ASN A 115 22.02 10.30 -15.79
CA ASN A 115 20.74 9.58 -15.92
C ASN A 115 20.13 9.27 -14.55
N THR A 116 20.98 8.91 -13.60
CA THR A 116 20.64 8.59 -12.24
C THR A 116 20.18 9.84 -11.48
N ARG A 117 20.92 10.95 -11.62
CA ARG A 117 20.56 12.26 -11.05
C ARG A 117 19.18 12.72 -11.54
N GLN A 118 18.91 12.59 -12.84
CA GLN A 118 17.61 12.90 -13.42
C GLN A 118 16.48 12.04 -12.81
N GLY A 119 16.71 10.74 -12.65
CA GLY A 119 15.75 9.83 -12.02
C GLY A 119 15.40 10.20 -10.58
N LEU A 120 16.42 10.55 -9.77
CA LEU A 120 16.22 11.00 -8.40
C LEU A 120 15.45 12.32 -8.29
N ASN A 121 15.80 13.30 -9.11
CA ASN A 121 15.11 14.58 -9.14
C ASN A 121 13.62 14.41 -9.51
N LYS A 122 13.31 13.46 -10.41
CA LYS A 122 11.92 13.12 -10.74
C LYS A 122 11.16 12.57 -9.54
N ILE A 123 11.77 11.67 -8.76
CA ILE A 123 11.13 11.10 -7.56
C ILE A 123 10.87 12.19 -6.51
N LEU A 124 11.80 13.15 -6.33
CA LEU A 124 11.62 14.26 -5.39
C LEU A 124 10.54 15.26 -5.83
N ALA A 125 10.31 15.40 -7.13
CA ALA A 125 9.28 16.29 -7.66
C ALA A 125 7.86 15.75 -7.43
N ASP A 126 7.71 14.44 -7.20
CA ASP A 126 6.43 13.81 -6.93
C ASP A 126 6.06 13.99 -5.44
N GLU A 127 4.99 14.72 -5.16
CA GLU A 127 4.46 14.80 -3.79
C GLU A 127 3.82 13.46 -3.39
N VAL A 128 4.43 12.78 -2.43
CA VAL A 128 3.91 11.52 -1.89
C VAL A 128 3.18 11.79 -0.57
N PRO A 129 1.89 11.41 -0.42
CA PRO A 129 1.10 11.67 0.78
C PRO A 129 1.52 10.84 2.00
N ILE A 130 2.56 10.02 1.86
CA ILE A 130 3.05 9.08 2.87
C ILE A 130 4.54 9.32 3.04
N GLU A 131 4.97 9.52 4.28
CA GLU A 131 6.36 9.49 4.69
C GLU A 131 6.81 8.04 4.91
N ILE A 132 7.98 7.70 4.37
CA ILE A 132 8.59 6.38 4.48
C ILE A 132 10.03 6.56 5.00
N LYS A 133 10.39 5.82 6.05
CA LYS A 133 11.75 5.77 6.60
C LYS A 133 12.26 4.31 6.62
N PRO A 134 13.14 3.91 5.70
CA PRO A 134 13.70 2.55 5.68
C PRO A 134 14.69 2.35 6.84
N VAL A 135 14.60 1.21 7.53
CA VAL A 135 15.56 0.85 8.60
C VAL A 135 16.94 0.51 8.01
N ASN A 136 16.94 -0.25 6.92
CA ASN A 136 18.15 -0.62 6.18
C ASN A 136 17.95 -0.12 4.73
N PRO A 137 18.26 1.15 4.44
CA PRO A 137 18.10 1.68 3.10
C PRO A 137 18.96 0.87 2.13
N PRO A 138 18.38 0.25 1.09
CA PRO A 138 19.19 -0.32 0.03
C PRO A 138 19.94 0.82 -0.66
N ASP A 139 21.14 0.55 -1.13
CA ASP A 139 21.80 1.42 -2.09
C ASP A 139 20.90 1.50 -3.33
N PHE A 140 20.45 2.72 -3.68
CA PHE A 140 19.51 2.93 -4.80
C PHE A 140 20.11 2.49 -6.14
N TYR A 141 21.43 2.42 -6.23
CA TYR A 141 22.16 2.16 -7.48
C TYR A 141 22.82 0.81 -7.48
N ARG A 142 23.39 0.44 -6.33
CA ARG A 142 24.05 -0.84 -6.18
C ARG A 142 23.09 -1.85 -5.60
N ARG A 143 22.66 -2.79 -6.44
CA ARG A 143 22.02 -4.02 -5.95
C ARG A 143 23.05 -4.87 -5.23
N VAL A 144 23.22 -4.62 -3.94
CA VAL A 144 24.00 -5.46 -3.05
C VAL A 144 23.08 -6.59 -2.57
N ALA A 145 23.57 -7.83 -2.63
CA ALA A 145 22.86 -8.95 -2.05
C ALA A 145 22.66 -8.70 -0.55
N MET A 146 21.42 -8.79 -0.10
CA MET A 146 21.02 -8.56 1.28
C MET A 146 19.99 -9.60 1.68
N GLU A 147 19.83 -9.80 2.98
CA GLU A 147 18.76 -10.64 3.52
C GLU A 147 17.40 -10.22 2.93
N PRO A 148 16.49 -11.16 2.60
CA PRO A 148 15.17 -10.87 2.03
C PRO A 148 14.20 -10.29 3.06
N LYS A 149 14.66 -9.29 3.83
CA LYS A 149 13.94 -8.62 4.90
C LYS A 149 14.10 -7.11 4.74
N LYS A 150 12.98 -6.42 4.54
CA LYS A 150 12.93 -4.96 4.49
C LYS A 150 11.95 -4.46 5.55
N LEU A 151 12.38 -3.47 6.31
CA LEU A 151 11.61 -2.86 7.39
C LEU A 151 11.54 -1.36 7.13
N PHE A 152 10.34 -0.81 7.26
CA PHE A 152 10.06 0.59 7.02
C PHE A 152 9.17 1.12 8.15
N TRP A 153 9.47 2.33 8.61
CA TRP A 153 8.48 3.15 9.27
C TRP A 153 7.68 3.90 8.23
N VAL A 154 6.36 3.96 8.41
CA VAL A 154 5.43 4.58 7.47
C VAL A 154 4.48 5.47 8.24
N ARG A 155 4.24 6.68 7.76
CA ARG A 155 3.34 7.64 8.39
C ARG A 155 2.64 8.48 7.33
N ALA A 156 1.35 8.80 7.53
CA ALA A 156 0.63 9.74 6.69
C ALA A 156 1.22 11.16 6.80
N ARG A 157 1.30 11.89 5.68
CA ARG A 157 1.58 13.32 5.69
C ARG A 157 0.26 14.08 5.76
N GLY A 158 0.04 14.79 6.88
CA GLY A 158 -1.20 15.53 7.13
C GLY A 158 -2.29 14.71 7.83
N HIS A 159 -3.51 15.24 7.82
CA HIS A 159 -4.69 14.56 8.33
C HIS A 159 -5.39 13.90 7.13
N ILE A 160 -5.60 12.59 7.20
CA ILE A 160 -6.40 11.83 6.22
C ILE A 160 -7.80 11.68 6.79
#